data_AF-A0AAV6KKS1-F1
#
_entry.id   AF-A0AAV6KKS1-F1
#
_cell.length_a   1.000
_cell.length_b   1.000
_cell.length_c   1.000
_cell.angle_alpha   90.00
_cell.angle_beta   90.00
_cell.angle_gamma   90.00
#
_symmetry.space_group_name_H-M   'P 1'
#
loop_
_entity.id
_entity.type
_entity.pdbx_description
1 polymer ?
#
loop_
_entity_poly.entity_id
_entity_poly.type
_entity_poly.pdbx_seq_one_letter_code
_entity_poly.pdbx_strand_id
1 'polypeptide(L)' 'MTMSEEMQRTTIAMQMKIEAMQKDFDAMQMRLDCHSVMCGASLIAGREIVIRDNMRFHHFSDGKCSCGNFW' A
#
# COMPACT_ATOMS: atom_id res chain seq x y z
N MET A 1 6.68 -26.90 7.60
CA MET A 1 6.79 -25.46 7.31
C MET A 1 6.21 -24.73 8.51
N THR A 2 6.98 -23.84 9.12
CA THR A 2 6.50 -23.09 10.29
C THR A 2 5.54 -22.00 9.82
N MET A 3 4.50 -21.69 10.60
CA MET A 3 3.59 -20.58 10.29
C MET A 3 4.32 -19.24 10.11
N SER A 4 5.52 -19.10 10.70
CA SER A 4 6.37 -17.91 10.54
C SER A 4 6.97 -17.78 9.13
N GLU A 5 7.34 -18.90 8.48
CA GLU A 5 7.90 -18.90 7.12
C GLU A 5 6.82 -18.63 6.08
N GLU A 6 5.60 -19.10 6.31
CA GLU A 6 4.45 -18.83 5.44
C GLU A 6 4.03 -17.36 5.55
N MET A 7 3.99 -16.83 6.78
CA MET A 7 3.75 -15.41 7.04
C MET A 7 4.86 -14.54 6.43
N GLN A 8 6.12 -14.95 6.51
CA GLN A 8 7.24 -14.27 5.84
C GLN A 8 7.15 -14.36 4.31
N ARG A 9 6.74 -15.49 3.74
CA ARG A 9 6.50 -15.64 2.30
C ARG A 9 5.37 -14.75 1.82
N THR A 10 4.29 -14.64 2.60
CA THR A 10 3.21 -13.69 2.30
C THR A 10 3.67 -12.25 2.44
N THR A 11 4.48 -11.90 3.44
CA THR A 11 5.01 -10.54 3.62
C THR A 11 5.96 -10.15 2.50
N ILE A 12 6.86 -11.03 2.07
CA ILE A 12 7.78 -10.78 0.94
C ILE A 12 7.00 -10.66 -0.37
N ALA A 13 6.01 -11.53 -0.60
CA ALA A 13 5.15 -11.43 -1.79
C ALA A 13 4.27 -10.17 -1.77
N MET A 14 3.84 -9.71 -0.59
CA MET A 14 3.08 -8.47 -0.41
C MET A 14 3.97 -7.23 -0.61
N GLN A 15 5.22 -7.26 -0.14
CA GLN A 15 6.23 -6.24 -0.40
C GLN A 15 6.55 -6.13 -1.91
N MET A 16 6.74 -7.26 -2.60
CA MET A 16 6.94 -7.30 -4.05
C MET A 16 5.71 -6.79 -4.83
N LYS A 17 4.49 -7.01 -4.32
CA LYS A 17 3.26 -6.47 -4.91
C LYS A 17 3.09 -4.96 -4.68
N ILE A 18 3.52 -4.44 -3.53
CA ILE A 18 3.54 -3.00 -3.25
C ILE A 18 4.47 -2.30 -4.24
N GLU A 19 5.66 -2.85 -4.49
CA GLU A 19 6.63 -2.30 -5.45
C GLU A 19 6.17 -2.43 -6.91
N ALA A 20 5.47 -3.51 -7.26
CA ALA A 20 4.84 -3.66 -8.57
C ALA A 20 3.68 -2.66 -8.78
N MET A 21 2.85 -2.44 -7.76
CA MET A 21 1.78 -1.44 -7.78
C MET A 21 2.30 -0.01 -7.93
N GLN A 22 3.54 0.28 -7.50
CA GLN A 22 4.17 1.59 -7.70
C GLN A 22 4.54 1.85 -9.17
N LYS A 23 4.81 0.80 -9.96
CA LYS A 23 5.23 0.94 -11.37
C LYS A 23 4.06 1.09 -12.35
N ASP A 24 2.87 0.63 -11.98
CA ASP A 24 1.67 0.73 -12.84
C ASP A 24 0.86 2.02 -12.59
N PHE A 25 1.28 2.86 -11.65
CA PHE A 25 0.49 4.01 -11.15
C PHE A 25 0.75 5.34 -11.86
N ASP A 26 1.61 5.37 -12.88
CA ASP A 26 1.94 6.61 -13.61
C ASP A 26 0.75 7.20 -14.40
N ALA A 27 -0.42 6.54 -14.42
CA ALA A 27 -1.65 7.03 -15.06
C ALA A 27 -2.94 6.77 -14.26
N MET A 28 -2.86 6.42 -12.97
CA MET A 28 -4.00 5.95 -12.18
C MET A 28 -4.44 7.02 -11.17
N GLN A 29 -5.67 7.53 -11.33
CA GLN A 29 -6.33 8.26 -10.26
C GLN A 29 -6.60 7.31 -9.09
N MET A 30 -6.17 7.63 -7.88
CA MET A 30 -6.38 6.85 -6.67
C MET A 30 -7.87 6.66 -6.42
N ARG A 31 -8.35 5.43 -6.68
CA ARG A 31 -9.74 5.04 -6.44
C ARG A 31 -9.93 4.52 -5.01
N LEU A 32 -11.20 4.48 -4.60
CA LEU A 32 -11.67 4.12 -3.26
C LEU A 32 -11.11 2.78 -2.73
N ASP A 33 -11.11 1.80 -3.63
CA ASP A 33 -10.67 0.43 -3.42
C ASP A 33 -9.15 0.36 -3.24
N CYS A 34 -8.38 0.94 -4.15
CA CYS A 34 -6.92 1.00 -4.03
C CYS A 34 -6.49 1.70 -2.75
N HIS A 35 -7.13 2.84 -2.43
CA HIS A 35 -6.87 3.58 -1.22
C HIS A 35 -7.11 2.75 0.05
N SER A 36 -8.23 2.03 0.11
CA SER A 36 -8.58 1.19 1.26
C SER A 36 -7.60 0.03 1.43
N VAL A 37 -7.16 -0.58 0.32
CA VAL A 37 -6.15 -1.65 0.34
C VAL A 37 -4.80 -1.11 0.85
N MET A 38 -4.39 0.09 0.44
CA MET A 38 -3.12 0.68 0.87
C MET A 38 -3.14 1.11 2.34
N CYS A 39 -4.26 1.62 2.84
CA CYS A 39 -4.47 1.81 4.28
C CYS A 39 -4.36 0.47 5.03
N GLY A 40 -5.06 -0.58 4.59
CA GLY A 40 -4.94 -1.91 5.20
C GLY A 40 -3.51 -2.45 5.16
N ALA A 41 -2.81 -2.24 4.06
CA ALA A 41 -1.43 -2.64 3.89
C ALA A 41 -0.48 -1.90 4.85
N SER A 42 -0.64 -0.59 5.06
CA SER A 42 0.21 0.15 6.02
C SER A 42 -0.03 -0.30 7.46
N LEU A 43 -1.26 -0.66 7.81
CA LEU A 43 -1.61 -1.21 9.12
C LEU A 43 -0.99 -2.60 9.36
N ILE A 44 -1.07 -3.49 8.36
CA ILE A 44 -0.53 -4.85 8.47
C ILE A 44 1.00 -4.85 8.44
N ALA A 45 1.59 -4.04 7.55
CA ALA A 45 3.04 -3.97 7.41
C ALA A 45 3.70 -3.21 8.57
N GLY A 46 2.95 -2.35 9.28
CA GLY A 46 3.48 -1.45 10.31
C GLY A 46 4.54 -0.50 9.75
N ARG A 47 4.40 -0.10 8.48
CA ARG A 47 5.37 0.71 7.73
C ARG A 47 4.65 1.82 6.97
N GLU A 48 5.34 2.94 6.80
CA GLU A 48 4.87 4.00 5.90
C GLU A 48 4.95 3.53 4.45
N ILE A 49 3.84 3.66 3.72
CA ILE A 49 3.77 3.43 2.28
C ILE A 49 3.52 4.77 1.62
N VAL A 50 4.38 5.18 0.69
CA VAL A 50 4.23 6.43 -0.06
C VAL A 50 3.94 6.10 -1.52
N ILE A 51 2.83 6.62 -2.04
CA ILE A 51 2.39 6.44 -3.44
C ILE A 51 2.18 7.80 -4.07
N ARG A 52 2.58 7.93 -5.32
CA ARG A 52 2.33 9.12 -6.13
C ARG A 52 1.20 8.83 -7.12
N ASP A 53 0.13 9.61 -7.04
CA ASP A 53 -0.89 9.76 -8.09
C ASP A 53 -0.56 11.04 -8.89
N ASN A 54 -1.01 11.14 -10.15
CA ASN A 54 -0.94 12.22 -11.14
C ASN A 54 -0.34 13.55 -10.66
N MET A 55 -0.79 14.10 -9.54
CA MET A 55 -0.26 15.34 -8.94
C MET A 55 -0.08 15.33 -7.42
N ARG A 56 -0.30 14.22 -6.71
CA ARG A 56 -0.31 14.17 -5.23
C ARG A 56 0.42 12.96 -4.68
N PHE A 57 1.14 13.15 -3.58
CA PHE A 57 1.66 12.06 -2.77
C PHE A 57 0.64 11.67 -1.69
N HIS A 58 0.38 10.38 -1.60
CA HIS A 58 -0.41 9.74 -0.56
C HIS A 58 0.54 9.03 0.39
N HIS A 59 0.52 9.46 1.65
CA HIS A 59 1.30 8.82 2.71
C HIS A 59 0.35 7.96 3.52
N PHE A 60 0.57 6.66 3.50
CA PHE A 60 -0.21 5.70 4.25
C PHE A 60 0.58 5.25 5.47
N SER A 61 0.02 5.46 6.66
CA SER A 61 0.60 5.07 7.93
C SER A 61 -0.50 4.66 8.90
N ASP A 62 -0.30 3.57 9.64
CA ASP A 62 -1.24 3.08 10.67
C ASP A 62 -2.70 2.98 10.20
N GLY A 63 -2.93 2.52 8.96
CA GLY A 63 -4.28 2.40 8.43
C GLY A 63 -4.91 3.69 7.92
N LYS A 64 -4.15 4.79 7.83
CA LYS A 64 -4.65 6.11 7.44
C LYS A 64 -3.84 6.68 6.29
N CYS A 65 -4.48 7.50 5.48
CA CYS A 65 -3.81 8.25 4.43
C CYS A 65 -3.78 9.76 4.76
N SER A 66 -2.68 10.42 4.42
CA SER A 66 -2.52 11.88 4.54
C SER A 66 -3.50 12.69 3.68
N CYS A 67 -4.20 12.07 2.73
CA CYS A 67 -5.19 12.79 1.92
C CYS A 67 -6.51 13.05 2.64
N GLY A 68 -6.74 12.47 3.83
CA GLY A 68 -7.97 12.68 4.60
C GLY A 68 -9.22 12.05 3.98
N ASN A 69 -9.06 10.92 3.26
CA ASN A 69 -10.10 10.24 2.48
C ASN A 69 -10.67 11.06 1.31
N PHE A 70 -9.95 12.09 0.88
CA PHE A 70 -10.14 12.74 -0.41
C PHE A 70 -9.28 11.96 -1.42
N TRP A 71 -9.89 10.93 -2.00
CA TRP A 71 -9.31 9.95 -2.92
C TRP A 71 -8.49 10.59 -4.04
#